data_AF-A0A1S8GRF8-F1
#
_entry.id   AF-A0A1S8GRF8-F1
#
_cell.length_a   1.000
_cell.length_b   1.000
_cell.length_c   1.000
_cell.angle_alpha   90.00
_cell.angle_beta   90.00
_cell.angle_gamma   90.00
#
_symmetry.space_group_name_H-M   'P 1'
#
loop_
_entity.id
_entity.type
_entity.pdbx_description
1 polymer ?
#
loop_
_entity_poly.entity_id
_entity_poly.type
_entity_poly.pdbx_seq_one_letter_code
_entity_poly.pdbx_strand_id
1 'polypeptide(L)'
;MAVERKKKKIPKTESLTIRLDPKMRFALEFVARIREQTITKVIERAIVDRADNEKISKASEVDWNAPSLTWKDYWDVNEGIRAINLARDDDTHPNFDEEEMWDFVKNHAAYFYEDTNLSRPQRANFDVLWPRISELLALWDETKATDRKKVIAIMNEALIKAGLSVPPDSLDDDLDEEIPF
;
A
#
# COMPACT_ATOMS: atom_id res chain seq x y z
N MET A 1 -13.50 22.69 -20.00
CA MET A 1 -12.42 23.12 -19.10
C MET A 1 -11.69 21.87 -18.63
N ALA A 2 -10.42 21.69 -18.98
CA ALA A 2 -9.65 20.51 -18.58
C ALA A 2 -8.94 20.80 -17.26
N VAL A 3 -9.28 20.05 -16.21
CA VAL A 3 -8.60 20.14 -14.91
C VAL A 3 -7.30 19.34 -15.02
N GLU A 4 -6.17 20.03 -15.13
CA GLU A 4 -4.85 19.42 -15.02
C GLU A 4 -4.70 18.80 -13.62
N ARG A 5 -4.72 17.47 -13.56
CA ARG A 5 -4.40 16.70 -12.35
C ARG A 5 -2.92 16.88 -12.05
N LYS A 6 -2.58 17.62 -11.00
CA LYS A 6 -1.24 17.58 -10.40
C LYS A 6 -1.04 16.19 -9.79
N LYS A 7 -0.51 15.24 -10.58
CA LYS A 7 0.08 14.00 -10.05
C LYS A 7 1.08 14.38 -8.97
N LYS A 8 0.85 13.98 -7.73
CA LYS A 8 1.79 14.13 -6.62
C LYS A 8 3.05 13.36 -7.03
N LYS A 9 4.07 14.08 -7.52
CA LYS A 9 5.33 13.46 -7.95
C LYS A 9 5.94 12.79 -6.72
N ILE A 10 6.10 11.47 -6.79
CA ILE A 10 6.83 10.72 -5.77
C ILE A 10 8.21 11.36 -5.67
N PRO A 11 8.64 11.77 -4.45
CA PRO A 11 9.96 12.36 -4.28
C PRO A 11 11.00 11.36 -4.77
N LYS A 12 11.92 11.82 -5.63
CA LYS A 12 12.99 10.96 -6.17
C LYS A 12 13.97 10.48 -5.10
N THR A 13 13.97 11.12 -3.94
CA THR A 13 14.89 10.91 -2.82
C THR A 13 14.17 11.23 -1.52
N GLU A 14 14.37 10.39 -0.50
CA GLU A 14 13.89 10.62 0.87
C GLU A 14 15.08 10.85 1.80
N SER A 15 14.91 11.72 2.81
CA SER A 15 15.95 11.99 3.80
C SER A 15 15.82 11.06 5.00
N LEU A 16 16.86 10.30 5.31
CA LEU A 16 16.89 9.40 6.47
C LEU A 16 17.88 9.92 7.53
N THR A 17 17.42 10.03 8.78
CA THR A 17 18.28 10.39 9.93
C THR A 17 18.56 9.14 10.77
N ILE A 18 19.81 8.71 10.84
CA ILE A 18 20.24 7.53 11.61
C ILE A 18 21.13 7.97 12.76
N ARG A 19 20.89 7.43 13.96
CA ARG A 19 21.81 7.55 15.10
C ARG A 19 22.82 6.42 15.04
N LEU A 20 24.10 6.77 14.98
CA LEU A 20 25.21 5.82 14.98
C LEU A 20 26.10 6.09 16.19
N ASP A 21 26.63 5.02 16.78
CA ASP A 21 27.69 5.18 17.77
C ASP A 21 28.99 5.68 17.09
N PRO A 22 29.96 6.20 17.86
CA PRO A 22 31.20 6.72 17.28
C PRO A 22 32.01 5.68 16.48
N LYS A 23 31.95 4.41 16.89
CA LYS A 23 32.72 3.32 16.26
C LYS A 23 32.18 2.97 14.87
N MET A 24 30.86 2.85 14.74
CA MET A 24 30.17 2.59 13.48
C MET A 24 30.32 3.76 12.52
N ARG A 25 30.23 4.99 13.03
CA ARG A 25 30.49 6.18 12.21
C ARG A 25 31.91 6.15 11.63
N PHE A 26 32.91 5.88 12.45
CA PHE A 26 34.31 5.78 11.99
C PHE A 26 34.51 4.67 10.95
N ALA A 27 33.94 3.48 11.20
CA ALA A 27 34.04 2.36 10.25
C ALA A 27 33.42 2.72 8.88
N LEU A 28 32.27 3.39 8.89
CA LEU A 28 31.60 3.86 7.67
C LEU A 28 32.42 4.91 6.91
N GLU A 29 32.99 5.89 7.62
CA GLU A 29 33.90 6.90 7.06
C GLU A 29 35.17 6.25 6.46
N PHE A 30 35.74 5.26 7.14
CA PHE A 30 36.90 4.50 6.67
C PHE A 30 36.60 3.77 5.35
N VAL A 31 35.48 3.04 5.27
CA VAL A 31 35.08 2.32 4.05
C VAL A 31 34.81 3.29 2.89
N ALA A 32 34.11 4.39 3.16
CA ALA A 32 33.85 5.42 2.17
C ALA A 32 35.16 5.97 1.58
N ARG A 33 36.16 6.23 2.43
CA ARG A 33 37.48 6.70 2.00
C ARG A 33 38.27 5.68 1.19
N ILE A 34 38.30 4.42 1.63
CA ILE A 34 39.03 3.34 0.92
C ILE A 34 38.41 3.06 -0.46
N ARG A 35 37.08 3.18 -0.59
CA ARG A 35 36.36 2.93 -1.84
C ARG A 35 36.18 4.18 -2.70
N GLU A 36 36.70 5.33 -2.28
CA GLU A 36 36.53 6.64 -2.95
C GLU A 36 35.05 6.96 -3.28
N GLN A 37 34.17 6.66 -2.32
CA GLN A 37 32.72 6.81 -2.45
C GLN A 37 32.18 7.73 -1.35
N THR A 38 31.00 8.31 -1.59
CA THR A 38 30.29 9.02 -0.53
C THR A 38 29.75 8.03 0.49
N ILE A 39 29.64 8.45 1.75
CA ILE A 39 29.02 7.66 2.82
C ILE A 39 27.62 7.18 2.40
N THR A 40 26.84 8.06 1.76
CA THR A 40 25.52 7.73 1.20
C THR A 40 25.57 6.54 0.24
N LYS A 41 26.50 6.53 -0.73
CA LYS A 41 26.64 5.40 -1.67
C LYS A 41 27.01 4.09 -0.99
N VAL A 42 27.86 4.16 0.05
CA VAL A 42 28.23 2.97 0.82
C VAL A 42 27.02 2.39 1.53
N ILE A 43 26.20 3.24 2.16
CA ILE A 43 24.95 2.83 2.83
C ILE A 43 23.96 2.26 1.82
N GLU A 44 23.66 2.99 0.73
CA GLU A 44 22.70 2.57 -0.30
C GLU A 44 23.04 1.18 -0.83
N ARG A 45 24.31 0.96 -1.18
CA ARG A 45 24.76 -0.34 -1.67
C ARG A 45 24.64 -1.42 -0.60
N ALA A 46 25.04 -1.14 0.64
CA ALA A 46 24.94 -2.11 1.72
C ALA A 46 23.48 -2.51 2.01
N ILE A 47 22.53 -1.55 1.95
CA ILE A 47 21.09 -1.81 2.13
C ILE A 47 20.56 -2.65 0.98
N VAL A 48 20.82 -2.25 -0.27
CA VAL A 48 20.34 -2.99 -1.46
C VAL A 48 20.93 -4.40 -1.46
N ASP A 49 22.23 -4.54 -1.22
CA ASP A 49 22.89 -5.85 -1.15
C ASP A 49 22.28 -6.70 -0.02
N ARG A 50 21.97 -6.12 1.15
CA ARG A 50 21.32 -6.86 2.23
C ARG A 50 19.88 -7.26 1.86
N ALA A 51 19.10 -6.33 1.34
CA ALA A 51 17.70 -6.55 0.99
C ALA A 51 17.54 -7.58 -0.14
N ASP A 52 18.41 -7.55 -1.16
CA ASP A 52 18.41 -8.53 -2.26
C ASP A 52 18.76 -9.96 -1.79
N ASN A 53 19.43 -10.09 -0.65
CA ASN A 53 19.78 -11.38 -0.04
C ASN A 53 18.81 -11.81 1.06
N GLU A 54 17.94 -10.93 1.53
CA GLU A 54 16.88 -11.26 2.49
C GLU A 54 15.71 -11.90 1.72
N LYS A 55 15.41 -13.15 2.05
CA LYS A 55 14.42 -13.95 1.32
C LYS A 55 13.37 -14.48 2.27
N ILE A 56 12.11 -14.31 1.88
CA ILE A 56 10.99 -14.96 2.53
C ILE A 56 10.80 -16.31 1.84
N SER A 57 11.02 -17.39 2.59
CA SER A 57 10.80 -18.73 2.10
C SER A 57 9.33 -19.09 2.29
N LYS A 58 8.57 -19.11 1.20
CA LYS A 58 7.24 -19.74 1.16
C LYS A 58 7.39 -21.27 1.11
N ALA A 59 8.07 -21.84 2.09
CA ALA A 59 8.09 -23.28 2.27
C ALA A 59 6.72 -23.71 2.81
N SER A 60 5.72 -23.80 1.93
CA SER A 60 4.52 -24.57 2.27
C SER A 60 4.88 -26.06 2.29
N GLU A 61 4.24 -26.85 3.15
CA GLU A 61 4.41 -28.31 3.20
C GLU A 61 4.13 -29.01 1.84
N VAL A 62 3.53 -28.29 0.89
CA VAL A 62 3.01 -28.83 -0.38
C VAL A 62 3.95 -28.59 -1.57
N ASP A 63 4.82 -27.57 -1.54
CA ASP A 63 5.69 -27.23 -2.68
C ASP A 63 7.09 -26.78 -2.25
N TRP A 64 8.03 -27.73 -2.25
CA TRP A 64 9.44 -27.51 -1.98
C TRP A 64 10.18 -26.69 -3.06
N ASN A 65 9.53 -26.44 -4.20
CA ASN A 65 10.09 -25.66 -5.32
C ASN A 65 9.50 -24.25 -5.43
N ALA A 66 8.68 -23.81 -4.47
CA ALA A 66 8.15 -22.45 -4.47
C ALA A 66 9.31 -21.43 -4.46
N PRO A 67 9.33 -20.46 -5.39
CA PRO A 67 10.38 -19.45 -5.42
C PRO A 67 10.32 -18.61 -4.14
N SER A 68 11.48 -18.33 -3.55
CA SER A 68 11.56 -17.42 -2.42
C SER A 68 11.19 -16.00 -2.87
N LEU A 69 10.41 -15.31 -2.04
CA LEU A 69 10.05 -13.91 -2.28
C LEU A 69 11.13 -12.98 -1.74
N THR A 70 11.22 -11.81 -2.36
CA THR A 70 12.17 -10.74 -2.03
C THR A 70 11.41 -9.42 -1.89
N TRP A 71 12.07 -8.37 -1.38
CA TRP A 71 11.45 -7.04 -1.28
C TRP A 71 10.89 -6.50 -2.60
N LYS A 72 11.43 -6.94 -3.75
CA LYS A 72 10.99 -6.55 -5.09
C LYS A 72 9.59 -7.07 -5.43
N ASP A 73 9.19 -8.20 -4.83
CA ASP A 73 7.86 -8.79 -5.02
C ASP A 73 6.76 -8.00 -4.29
N TYR A 74 7.14 -7.23 -3.26
CA TYR A 74 6.24 -6.35 -2.51
C TYR A 74 6.24 -4.91 -3.00
N TRP A 75 7.36 -4.48 -3.60
CA TRP A 75 7.56 -3.10 -4.03
C TRP A 75 6.59 -2.67 -5.14
N ASP A 76 5.92 -1.55 -4.93
CA ASP A 76 5.14 -0.85 -5.94
C ASP A 76 5.41 0.66 -5.88
N VAL A 77 5.22 1.33 -7.02
CA VAL A 77 5.35 2.80 -7.13
C VAL A 77 4.21 3.51 -6.39
N ASN A 78 3.03 2.91 -6.34
CA ASN A 78 1.92 3.36 -5.53
C ASN A 78 2.13 2.87 -4.09
N GLU A 79 2.17 3.82 -3.16
CA GLU A 79 2.37 3.57 -1.73
C GLU A 79 1.34 2.62 -1.13
N GLY A 80 0.09 2.71 -1.58
CA GLY A 80 -0.98 1.87 -1.05
C GLY A 80 -0.92 0.43 -1.50
N ILE A 81 -0.61 0.21 -2.77
CA ILE A 81 -0.40 -1.16 -3.26
C ILE A 81 0.80 -1.79 -2.53
N ARG A 82 1.88 -1.03 -2.32
CA ARG A 82 3.04 -1.50 -1.57
C ARG A 82 2.69 -1.85 -0.11
N ALA A 83 1.93 -0.99 0.56
CA ALA A 83 1.51 -1.23 1.94
C ALA A 83 0.64 -2.48 2.06
N ILE A 84 -0.35 -2.65 1.16
CA ILE A 84 -1.21 -3.83 1.14
C ILE A 84 -0.45 -5.11 0.76
N ASN A 85 0.52 -5.02 -0.15
CA ASN A 85 1.36 -6.17 -0.50
C ASN A 85 2.13 -6.72 0.69
N LEU A 86 2.64 -5.84 1.56
CA LEU A 86 3.27 -6.23 2.82
C LEU A 86 2.22 -6.78 3.79
N ALA A 87 1.17 -5.98 4.07
CA ALA A 87 0.16 -6.33 5.07
C ALA A 87 -0.57 -7.67 4.83
N ARG A 88 -0.70 -8.12 3.58
CA ARG A 88 -1.37 -9.38 3.25
C ARG A 88 -0.52 -10.63 3.41
N ASP A 89 0.78 -10.49 3.64
CA ASP A 89 1.73 -11.61 3.71
C ASP A 89 2.27 -11.75 5.13
N ASP A 90 1.78 -12.76 5.85
CA ASP A 90 2.10 -13.00 7.27
C ASP A 90 3.61 -13.12 7.53
N ASP A 91 4.37 -13.61 6.55
CA ASP A 91 5.83 -13.75 6.63
C ASP A 91 6.57 -12.39 6.67
N THR A 92 5.89 -11.30 6.30
CA THR A 92 6.42 -9.93 6.47
C THR A 92 6.21 -9.39 7.89
N HIS A 93 5.52 -10.15 8.75
CA HIS A 93 5.21 -9.82 10.14
C HIS A 93 4.47 -8.47 10.26
N PRO A 94 3.28 -8.34 9.63
CA PRO A 94 2.51 -7.11 9.69
C PRO A 94 2.15 -6.75 11.13
N ASN A 95 2.09 -5.45 11.41
CA ASN A 95 1.61 -4.97 12.70
C ASN A 95 0.08 -4.80 12.71
N PHE A 96 -0.48 -4.53 13.90
CA PHE A 96 -1.93 -4.41 14.08
C PHE A 96 -2.60 -3.40 13.12
N ASP A 97 -2.00 -2.21 12.93
CA ASP A 97 -2.56 -1.18 12.04
C ASP A 97 -2.53 -1.64 10.57
N GLU A 98 -1.50 -2.41 10.18
CA GLU A 98 -1.38 -2.99 8.84
C GLU A 98 -2.40 -4.11 8.62
N GLU A 99 -2.61 -4.97 9.62
CA GLU A 99 -3.63 -6.02 9.58
C GLU A 99 -5.04 -5.42 9.48
N GLU A 100 -5.35 -4.40 10.28
CA GLU A 100 -6.64 -3.70 10.24
C GLU A 100 -6.87 -3.01 8.90
N MET A 101 -5.83 -2.38 8.34
CA MET A 101 -5.87 -1.81 7.01
C MET A 101 -6.13 -2.86 5.93
N TRP A 102 -5.50 -4.03 6.02
CA TRP A 102 -5.77 -5.14 5.10
C TRP A 102 -7.20 -5.67 5.25
N ASP A 103 -7.69 -5.79 6.47
CA ASP A 103 -9.08 -6.18 6.75
C ASP A 103 -10.09 -5.20 6.13
N PHE A 104 -9.83 -3.90 6.25
CA PHE A 104 -10.64 -2.88 5.59
C PHE A 104 -10.68 -3.05 4.07
N VAL A 105 -9.51 -3.25 3.44
CA VAL A 105 -9.41 -3.45 1.99
C VAL A 105 -10.12 -4.72 1.54
N LYS A 106 -10.03 -5.82 2.31
CA LYS A 106 -10.78 -7.07 2.03
C LYS A 106 -12.29 -6.85 2.09
N ASN A 107 -12.78 -6.13 3.10
CA ASN A 107 -14.21 -5.82 3.24
C ASN A 107 -14.75 -4.94 2.10
N HIS A 108 -13.88 -4.15 1.46
CA HIS A 108 -14.23 -3.24 0.38
C HIS A 108 -13.49 -3.62 -0.93
N ALA A 109 -13.24 -4.91 -1.15
CA ALA A 109 -12.39 -5.40 -2.23
C ALA A 109 -12.78 -4.85 -3.62
N ALA A 110 -14.08 -4.69 -3.88
CA ALA A 110 -14.60 -4.18 -5.16
C ALA A 110 -14.08 -2.77 -5.54
N TYR A 111 -13.65 -1.97 -4.56
CA TYR A 111 -13.07 -0.64 -4.79
C TYR A 111 -11.57 -0.69 -5.09
N PHE A 112 -10.88 -1.74 -4.62
CA PHE A 112 -9.43 -1.84 -4.67
C PHE A 112 -8.95 -2.87 -5.69
N TYR A 113 -9.77 -3.84 -6.07
CA TYR A 113 -9.42 -4.95 -6.96
C TYR A 113 -10.46 -5.17 -8.05
N GLU A 114 -10.01 -5.57 -9.23
CA GLU A 114 -10.88 -5.95 -10.34
C GLU A 114 -11.43 -7.37 -10.21
N ASP A 115 -10.77 -8.21 -9.40
CA ASP A 115 -11.02 -9.63 -9.27
C ASP A 115 -11.26 -10.04 -7.82
N THR A 116 -12.00 -11.14 -7.64
CA THR A 116 -12.29 -11.70 -6.32
C THR A 116 -11.07 -12.34 -5.65
N ASN A 117 -10.01 -12.65 -6.41
CA ASN A 117 -8.77 -13.22 -5.88
C ASN A 117 -7.77 -12.15 -5.41
N LEU A 118 -8.14 -10.87 -5.45
CA LEU A 118 -7.32 -9.75 -4.96
C LEU A 118 -5.93 -9.69 -5.63
N SER A 119 -5.89 -10.04 -6.93
CA SER A 119 -4.64 -10.13 -7.69
C SER A 119 -4.42 -8.94 -8.62
N ARG A 120 -5.49 -8.27 -9.05
CA ARG A 120 -5.47 -7.14 -9.99
C ARG A 120 -5.90 -5.86 -9.29
N PRO A 121 -4.96 -5.10 -8.69
CA PRO A 121 -5.29 -3.86 -8.01
C PRO A 121 -5.73 -2.77 -8.99
N GLN A 122 -6.85 -2.11 -8.69
CA GLN A 122 -7.35 -0.93 -9.38
C GLN A 122 -6.53 0.30 -9.00
N ARG A 123 -5.37 0.46 -9.64
CA ARG A 123 -4.40 1.54 -9.36
C ARG A 123 -5.02 2.93 -9.29
N ALA A 124 -5.95 3.24 -10.20
CA ALA A 124 -6.61 4.54 -10.24
C ALA A 124 -7.41 4.82 -8.96
N ASN A 125 -8.05 3.80 -8.38
CA ASN A 125 -8.82 3.93 -7.15
C ASN A 125 -7.89 4.05 -5.96
N PHE A 126 -6.80 3.28 -5.91
CA PHE A 126 -5.74 3.46 -4.91
C PHE A 126 -5.19 4.89 -4.91
N ASP A 127 -4.90 5.49 -6.08
CA ASP A 127 -4.40 6.86 -6.17
C ASP A 127 -5.36 7.92 -5.56
N VAL A 128 -6.67 7.63 -5.53
CA VAL A 128 -7.71 8.54 -5.04
C VAL A 128 -8.05 8.28 -3.57
N LEU A 129 -8.19 7.02 -3.18
CA LEU A 129 -8.65 6.62 -1.85
C LEU A 129 -7.50 6.55 -0.85
N TRP A 130 -6.30 6.13 -1.27
CA TRP A 130 -5.17 5.93 -0.36
C TRP A 130 -4.75 7.16 0.43
N PRO A 131 -4.70 8.38 -0.15
CA PRO A 131 -4.39 9.59 0.62
C PRO A 131 -5.36 9.88 1.77
N ARG A 132 -6.53 9.25 1.77
CA ARG A 132 -7.59 9.38 2.78
C ARG A 132 -7.80 8.10 3.59
N ILE A 133 -6.91 7.12 3.46
CA ILE A 133 -7.11 5.79 4.06
C ILE A 133 -7.28 5.87 5.58
N SER A 134 -6.51 6.72 6.26
CA SER A 134 -6.64 6.91 7.72
C SER A 134 -8.00 7.48 8.13
N GLU A 135 -8.57 8.39 7.33
CA GLU A 135 -9.93 8.92 7.56
C GLU A 135 -10.99 7.83 7.34
N LEU A 136 -10.82 7.03 6.28
CA LEU A 136 -11.74 5.95 5.94
C LEU A 136 -11.72 4.82 6.96
N LEU A 137 -10.54 4.47 7.49
CA LEU A 137 -10.38 3.47 8.56
C LEU A 137 -11.07 3.93 9.84
N ALA A 138 -10.79 5.14 10.30
CA ALA A 138 -11.43 5.70 11.50
C ALA A 138 -12.96 5.71 11.37
N LEU A 139 -13.48 6.13 10.21
CA LEU A 139 -14.91 6.10 9.97
C LEU A 139 -15.46 4.66 9.95
N TRP A 140 -14.74 3.73 9.31
CA TRP A 140 -15.13 2.33 9.29
C TRP A 140 -15.21 1.74 10.69
N ASP A 141 -14.28 2.06 11.58
CA ASP A 141 -14.32 1.55 12.95
C ASP A 141 -15.53 2.04 13.74
N GLU A 142 -15.94 3.28 13.51
CA GLU A 142 -17.14 3.86 14.11
C GLU A 142 -18.43 3.27 13.52
N THR A 143 -18.44 2.97 12.22
CA THR A 143 -19.68 2.62 11.50
C THR A 143 -19.82 1.14 11.17
N LYS A 144 -18.79 0.30 11.32
CA LYS A 144 -18.81 -1.13 10.90
C LYS A 144 -19.90 -1.97 11.54
N ALA A 145 -20.32 -1.60 12.76
CA ALA A 145 -21.37 -2.26 13.51
C ALA A 145 -22.78 -1.65 13.29
N THR A 146 -22.87 -0.40 12.86
CA THR A 146 -24.12 0.38 12.84
C THR A 146 -24.58 0.73 11.43
N ASP A 147 -23.69 1.27 10.59
CA ASP A 147 -24.03 1.78 9.27
C ASP A 147 -22.84 1.69 8.30
N ARG A 148 -22.69 0.50 7.71
CA ARG A 148 -21.62 0.22 6.74
C ARG A 148 -21.74 1.06 5.45
N LYS A 149 -22.93 1.57 5.12
CA LYS A 149 -23.18 2.32 3.88
C LYS A 149 -22.51 3.71 3.90
N LYS A 150 -22.22 4.28 5.08
CA LYS A 150 -21.54 5.59 5.21
C LYS A 150 -20.17 5.63 4.57
N VAL A 151 -19.31 4.65 4.84
CA VAL A 151 -17.96 4.61 4.26
C VAL A 151 -18.03 4.43 2.75
N ILE A 152 -18.94 3.58 2.29
CA ILE A 152 -19.25 3.37 0.86
C ILE A 152 -19.64 4.69 0.19
N ALA A 153 -20.54 5.48 0.79
CA ALA A 153 -20.96 6.77 0.23
C ALA A 153 -19.77 7.74 0.08
N ILE A 154 -18.87 7.80 1.06
CA ILE A 154 -17.69 8.67 1.00
C ILE A 154 -16.69 8.19 -0.06
N MET A 155 -16.47 6.88 -0.18
CA MET A 155 -15.61 6.33 -1.23
C MET A 155 -16.18 6.61 -2.63
N ASN A 156 -17.51 6.43 -2.80
CA ASN A 156 -18.21 6.76 -4.04
C ASN A 156 -18.07 8.23 -4.39
N GLU A 157 -18.31 9.14 -3.45
CA GLU A 157 -18.14 10.57 -3.66
C GLU A 157 -16.70 10.90 -4.10
N ALA A 158 -15.69 10.30 -3.45
CA ALA A 158 -14.29 10.52 -3.78
C ALA A 158 -13.95 10.05 -5.21
N LEU A 159 -14.43 8.86 -5.61
CA LEU A 159 -14.22 8.31 -6.94
C LEU A 159 -14.95 9.11 -8.02
N ILE A 160 -16.22 9.48 -7.81
CA ILE A 160 -17.01 10.28 -8.74
C ILE A 160 -16.38 11.66 -8.93
N LYS A 161 -15.95 12.31 -7.84
CA LYS A 161 -15.24 13.60 -7.90
C LYS A 161 -13.92 13.50 -8.67
N ALA A 162 -13.27 12.34 -8.61
CA ALA A 162 -12.10 12.01 -9.41
C ALA A 162 -12.44 11.50 -10.83
N GLY A 163 -13.71 11.47 -11.24
CA GLY A 163 -14.16 11.01 -12.56
C GLY A 163 -13.89 9.53 -12.83
N LEU A 164 -13.87 8.71 -11.78
CA LEU A 164 -13.71 7.24 -11.86
C LEU A 164 -15.08 6.56 -11.71
N SER A 165 -15.20 5.35 -12.26
CA SER A 165 -16.40 4.52 -12.09
C SER A 165 -16.43 3.92 -10.69
N VAL A 166 -17.61 3.94 -10.07
CA VAL A 166 -17.87 3.23 -8.82
C VAL A 166 -18.20 1.75 -9.10
N PRO A 167 -17.90 0.83 -8.17
CA PRO A 167 -18.27 -0.57 -8.33
C PRO A 167 -19.80 -0.73 -8.46
N PRO A 168 -20.30 -1.64 -9.31
CA PRO A 168 -21.73 -1.82 -9.55
C PRO A 168 -22.50 -2.23 -8.28
N ASP A 169 -21.86 -3.02 -7.41
CA ASP A 169 -22.42 -3.54 -6.14
C ASP A 169 -22.54 -2.45 -5.04
N SER A 170 -22.25 -1.18 -5.36
CA SER A 170 -22.34 -0.05 -4.44
C SER A 170 -23.63 0.76 -4.57
N LEU A 171 -24.52 0.39 -5.51
CA LEU A 171 -25.67 1.19 -5.94
C LEU A 171 -27.05 0.57 -5.63
N ASP A 172 -27.13 -0.60 -5.01
CA ASP A 172 -28.43 -1.23 -4.74
C ASP A 172 -29.03 -0.79 -3.39
N ASP A 173 -29.99 0.15 -3.48
CA ASP A 173 -31.32 0.08 -2.81
C ASP A 173 -32.24 1.31 -3.04
N ASP A 174 -31.84 2.37 -3.76
CA ASP A 174 -32.66 3.60 -3.85
C ASP A 174 -33.33 3.84 -5.23
N LEU A 175 -33.62 2.79 -6.01
CA LEU A 175 -34.35 2.94 -7.29
C LEU A 175 -35.73 2.25 -7.35
N ASP A 176 -36.30 1.84 -6.22
CA ASP A 176 -37.63 1.18 -6.18
C ASP A 176 -38.77 2.02 -5.57
N GLU A 177 -38.59 3.31 -5.27
CA GLU A 177 -39.69 4.17 -4.79
C GLU A 177 -39.87 5.44 -5.65
N GLU A 178 -40.59 5.28 -6.77
CA GLU A 178 -41.62 6.19 -7.32
C GLU A 178 -41.75 6.03 -8.84
N ILE A 179 -42.55 5.04 -9.27
CA ILE A 179 -43.30 5.17 -10.53
C ILE A 179 -44.76 5.39 -10.14
N PRO A 180 -45.30 6.62 -10.24
CA PRO A 180 -46.71 6.85 -10.00
C PRO A 180 -47.52 6.36 -11.21
N PHE A 181 -48.48 5.48 -10.96
CA PHE A 181 -49.62 5.22 -11.85
C PHE A 181 -50.90 5.68 -11.18
#